data_AF-A0A920J8L4-F1
#
_entry.id   AF-A0A920J8L4-F1
#
_cell.length_a   1.000
_cell.length_b   1.000
_cell.length_c   1.000
_cell.angle_alpha   90.00
_cell.angle_beta   90.00
_cell.angle_gamma   90.00
#
_symmetry.space_group_name_H-M   'P 1'
#
loop_
_entity.id
_entity.type
_entity.pdbx_description
1 polymer ?
#
loop_
_entity_poly.entity_id
_entity_poly.type
_entity_poly.pdbx_seq_one_letter_code
_entity_poly.pdbx_strand_id
1 'polypeptide(L)' 'MKFHHFEKNISLKIPPYTQTGKIFRIKGKGASHIRSRGRGDLLCRVIVEIPTTLDKKQLKGT' A
#
# COMPACT_ATOMS: atom_id res chain seq x y z
N MET A 1 -7.78 -0.74 2.05
CA MET A 1 -6.66 -1.58 2.53
C MET A 1 -6.18 -1.04 3.87
N LYS A 2 -6.06 -1.88 4.89
CA LYS A 2 -5.53 -1.48 6.21
C LYS A 2 -4.16 -2.13 6.43
N PHE A 3 -3.22 -1.41 6.99
CA PHE A 3 -1.88 -1.93 7.30
C PHE A 3 -1.37 -1.35 8.62
N HIS A 4 -0.44 -2.09 9.25
CA HIS A 4 0.21 -1.66 10.48
C HIS A 4 1.28 -0.61 10.18
N HIS A 5 1.30 0.43 11.00
CA HIS A 5 2.33 1.46 10.99
C HIS A 5 2.80 1.69 12.43
N PHE A 6 4.05 2.14 12.59
CA PHE A 6 4.79 2.10 13.86
C PHE A 6 4.10 2.83 15.03
N GLU A 7 3.24 3.80 14.74
CA GLU A 7 2.40 4.42 15.78
C GLU A 7 0.97 3.90 15.82
N LYS A 8 0.36 3.76 14.64
CA LYS A 8 -1.05 3.39 14.54
C LYS A 8 -1.37 2.82 13.18
N ASN A 9 -2.42 2.00 13.14
CA ASN A 9 -2.96 1.46 11.90
C ASN A 9 -3.40 2.57 10.94
N ILE A 10 -3.11 2.37 9.65
CA ILE A 10 -3.50 3.27 8.58
C ILE A 10 -4.47 2.55 7.65
N SER A 11 -5.50 3.26 7.21
CA SER A 11 -6.44 2.82 6.18
C SER A 11 -6.22 3.63 4.91
N LEU A 12 -5.89 2.95 3.81
CA LEU A 12 -5.72 3.53 2.49
C LEU A 12 -6.85 3.07 1.57
N LYS A 13 -7.54 4.03 0.94
CA LYS A 13 -8.54 3.75 -0.10
C LYS A 13 -7.82 3.55 -1.43
N ILE A 14 -7.96 2.36 -2.02
CA ILE A 14 -7.43 2.03 -3.34
C ILE A 14 -8.63 2.04 -4.30
N PRO A 15 -8.70 3.00 -5.25
CA PRO A 15 -9.75 3.02 -6.26
C PRO A 15 -9.71 1.76 -7.14
N PRO A 16 -10.86 1.34 -7.72
CA PRO A 16 -10.87 0.29 -8.72
C PRO A 16 -9.97 0.66 -9.91
N TYR A 17 -9.46 -0.34 -10.62
CA TYR A 17 -8.55 -0.17 -11.76
C TYR A 17 -7.21 0.50 -11.43
N THR A 18 -6.79 0.47 -10.17
CA THR A 18 -5.46 0.94 -9.79
C THR A 18 -4.38 0.07 -10.42
N GLN A 19 -3.57 0.68 -11.28
CA GLN A 19 -2.45 0.02 -11.93
C GLN A 19 -1.32 -0.29 -10.95
N THR A 20 -0.59 -1.37 -11.23
CA THR A 20 0.65 -1.70 -10.54
C THR A 20 1.67 -0.56 -10.67
N GLY A 21 2.50 -0.37 -9.66
CA GLY A 21 3.47 0.71 -9.60
C GLY A 21 2.90 2.07 -9.15
N LYS A 22 1.57 2.25 -9.09
CA LYS A 22 0.96 3.50 -8.60
C LYS A 22 1.40 3.79 -7.17
N ILE A 23 1.78 5.04 -6.91
CA ILE A 23 2.22 5.51 -5.60
C ILE A 23 1.12 6.34 -4.95
N PHE A 24 0.74 5.97 -3.73
CA PHE A 24 -0.12 6.75 -2.86
C PHE A 24 0.74 7.45 -1.81
N ARG A 25 0.60 8.77 -1.69
CA ARG A 25 1.31 9.57 -0.71
C ARG A 25 0.41 9.89 0.48
N ILE A 26 0.87 9.52 1.67
CA ILE A 26 0.21 9.84 2.93
C ILE A 26 1.06 10.87 3.65
N LYS A 27 0.55 12.11 3.67
CA LYS A 27 1.29 13.26 4.20
C LYS A 27 1.56 13.14 5.70
N GLY A 28 2.79 13.41 6.13
CA GLY A 28 3.16 13.49 7.54
C GLY A 28 3.09 12.16 8.31
N LYS A 29 3.05 11.02 7.61
CA LYS A 29 3.07 9.66 8.19
C LYS A 29 4.36 8.90 7.91
N GLY A 30 5.37 9.57 7.38
CA GLY A 30 6.73 9.05 7.28
C GLY A 30 7.48 9.16 8.60
N ALA A 31 8.79 8.91 8.55
CA ALA A 31 9.67 8.99 9.71
C ALA A 31 9.72 10.42 10.29
N SER A 32 9.94 10.50 11.61
CA SER A 32 10.27 11.74 12.31
C SER A 32 11.65 12.24 11.90
N HIS A 33 11.79 13.56 11.80
CA HIS A 33 13.09 14.17 11.54
C HIS A 33 13.92 14.22 12.82
N ILE A 34 15.19 13.80 12.76
CA ILE A 34 16.08 13.76 13.95
C ILE A 34 16.40 15.17 14.45
N ARG A 35 16.51 16.15 13.53
CA ARG A 35 16.99 17.52 13.82
C ARG A 35 15.93 18.61 13.64
N SER A 36 14.67 18.27 13.36
CA SER A 36 13.60 19.27 13.18
C SER A 36 12.26 18.78 13.70
N ARG A 37 11.36 19.71 14.03
CA ARG A 37 9.97 19.39 14.35
C ARG A 37 9.22 19.11 13.04
N GLY A 38 9.13 17.84 12.67
CA GLY A 38 8.37 17.44 11.48
C GLY A 38 8.43 15.95 11.21
N ARG A 39 7.53 15.51 10.31
CA ARG A 39 7.55 14.16 9.74
C ARG A 39 7.59 14.24 8.24
N GLY A 40 8.26 13.27 7.63
CA GLY A 40 8.16 13.02 6.20
C GLY A 40 6.82 12.40 5.81
N ASP A 41 6.73 12.02 4.54
CA ASP A 41 5.57 11.36 3.98
C ASP A 41 5.77 9.84 3.89
N LEU A 42 4.68 9.09 4.01
CA LEU A 42 4.67 7.67 3.72
C LEU A 42 4.25 7.46 2.27
N LEU A 43 5.08 6.78 1.49
CA LEU A 43 4.81 6.42 0.10
C LEU A 43 4.46 4.94 0.01
N CYS A 44 3.25 4.63 -0.40
CA CYS A 44 2.78 3.26 -0.62
C CYS A 44 2.75 2.97 -2.11
N ARG A 45 3.59 2.04 -2.59
CA ARG A 45 3.55 1.52 -3.96
C ARG A 45 2.61 0.32 -4.01
N VAL A 46 1.68 0.33 -4.95
CA VAL A 46 0.84 -0.84 -5.23
C VAL A 46 1.61 -1.82 -6.10
N ILE A 47 1.64 -3.08 -5.69
CA ILE A 47 2.18 -4.19 -6.48
C ILE A 47 1.03 -5.17 -6.67
N VAL A 48 0.68 -5.44 -7.92
CA VAL A 48 -0.30 -6.47 -8.28
C VAL A 48 0.49 -7.65 -8.79
N GLU A 49 0.43 -8.77 -8.07
CA GLU A 49 1.10 -10.01 -8.44
C GLU A 49 0.09 -10.97 -9.06
N ILE A 50 0.50 -11.63 -10.14
CA ILE A 50 -0.26 -12.74 -10.71
C ILE A 50 0.13 -13.97 -9.88
N PRO A 51 -0.82 -14.64 -9.20
CA PRO A 51 -0.51 -15.80 -8.39
C PRO A 51 0.03 -16.94 -9.28
N THR A 52 1.13 -17.57 -8.85
CA THR A 52 1.76 -18.69 -9.56
C THR A 52 1.08 -20.03 -9.27
N THR A 53 0.43 -20.16 -8.12
CA THR A 53 -0.41 -21.30 -7.74
C THR A 53 -1.86 -20.88 -7.73
N LEU A 54 -2.62 -21.39 -8.70
CA LEU A 54 -4.06 -21.18 -8.81
C LEU A 54 -4.76 -22.40 -8.21
N ASP A 55 -5.72 -22.20 -7.30
CA ASP A 55 -6.64 -23.26 -6.88
C ASP A 55 -7.50 -23.70 -8.09
N LYS A 56 -8.06 -24.92 -8.08
CA LYS A 56 -8.89 -25.45 -9.17
C LYS A 56 -10.06 -24.53 -9.56
N LYS A 57 -10.53 -23.70 -8.62
CA LYS A 57 -11.55 -22.65 -8.85
C LYS A 57 -11.04 -21.41 -9.59
N GLN A 58 -9.75 -21.10 -9.47
CA GLN A 58 -9.11 -19.95 -10.11
C GLN A 58 -8.54 -20.30 -11.50
N LEU A 59 -8.21 -21.57 -11.74
CA LEU A 59 -7.81 -22.10 -13.06
C LEU A 59 -8.96 -22.16 -14.07
N LYS A 60 -10.21 -22.07 -13.62
CA LYS A 60 -11.36 -21.93 -14.52
C LYS A 60 -11.44 -20.50 -15.01
N GLY A 61 -10.79 -20.23 -16.13
CA GLY A 61 -11.10 -19.08 -16.98
C GLY A 61 -12.44 -19.30 -17.67
N THR A 62 -13.53 -19.37 -16.91
CA THR A 62 -14.92 -19.36 -17.41
C THR A 62 -15.88 -19.05 -16.26
#